data_AF-A0A922MCS0-F1
#
_entry.id   AF-A0A922MCS0-F1
#
_cell.length_a   1.000
_cell.length_b   1.000
_cell.length_c   1.000
_cell.angle_alpha   90.00
_cell.angle_beta   90.00
_cell.angle_gamma   90.00
#
_symmetry.space_group_name_H-M   'P 1'
#
loop_
_entity.id
_entity.type
_entity.pdbx_description
1 polymer ?
#
loop_
_entity_poly.entity_id
_entity_poly.type
_entity_poly.pdbx_seq_one_letter_code
_entity_poly.pdbx_strand_id
1 'polypeptide(L)'
;MTRLCEQHYQEFWCTLKCGQLEARVQLFPAPQTITLEELAATYTLANQIHVIGFLQQQELRSSTDGSATEEDMSDPSKVPNFCVLLHGALKVEGMAAVVLLGADWWGTLTASCEASRGRRSCLLLSVMKPGASAAPWLGALDQLGPAEEGTTSTETFPIRSWRSYSSSGSACAWARPHALLADVQKVLRHARKLPDKTQHLFKELNRLRRAAISLGFSELLTAIGNALERECTALPPTAPADCALQLAHAANALRDPRTALDIKHVLTPLGHGTPMTH
;
A
#
# COMPACT_ATOMS: atom_id res chain seq x y z
N MET A 1 32.18 3.93 39.07
CA MET A 1 31.29 4.83 38.31
C MET A 1 31.83 5.16 36.93
N THR A 2 33.11 5.51 36.76
CA THR A 2 33.75 5.78 35.44
C THR A 2 33.54 4.67 34.41
N ARG A 3 33.76 3.41 34.75
CA ARG A 3 33.53 2.27 33.83
C ARG A 3 32.08 2.12 33.33
N LEU A 4 31.09 2.55 34.14
CA LEU A 4 29.67 2.45 33.77
C LEU A 4 29.29 3.58 32.80
N CYS A 5 29.83 4.79 33.02
CA CYS A 5 29.73 5.90 32.08
C CYS A 5 30.42 5.55 30.74
N GLU A 6 31.62 4.99 30.79
CA GLU A 6 32.38 4.56 29.61
C GLU A 6 31.68 3.42 28.84
N GLN A 7 30.84 2.61 29.47
CA GLN A 7 30.13 1.52 28.79
C GLN A 7 28.76 1.94 28.22
N HIS A 8 28.03 2.83 28.91
CA HIS A 8 26.63 3.13 28.59
C HIS A 8 26.36 4.56 28.10
N TYR A 9 27.32 5.48 28.25
CA TYR A 9 27.18 6.90 27.89
C TYR A 9 28.25 7.34 26.88
N GLN A 10 28.72 6.41 26.04
CA GLN A 10 29.63 6.76 24.96
C GLN A 10 28.93 7.70 23.98
N GLU A 11 29.56 8.81 23.67
CA GLU A 11 29.11 9.70 22.60
C GLU A 11 29.46 9.11 21.25
N PHE A 12 28.57 9.29 20.28
CA PHE A 12 28.85 8.93 18.90
C PHE A 12 28.94 10.18 18.04
N TRP A 13 30.14 10.41 17.48
CA TRP A 13 30.43 11.53 16.60
C TRP A 13 30.63 11.04 15.17
N CYS A 14 29.93 11.65 14.22
CA CYS A 14 30.08 11.36 12.79
C CYS A 14 30.08 12.64 11.95
N THR A 15 30.34 12.50 10.65
CA THR A 15 30.28 13.61 9.70
C THR A 15 29.02 13.49 8.87
N LEU A 16 28.16 14.52 8.90
CA LEU A 16 27.01 14.62 8.01
C LEU A 16 27.43 15.39 6.75
N LYS A 17 27.22 14.80 5.57
CA LYS A 17 27.60 15.38 4.27
C LYS A 17 26.42 15.49 3.32
N CYS A 18 26.38 16.56 2.54
CA CYS A 18 25.49 16.75 1.39
C CYS A 18 26.29 17.40 0.26
N GLY A 19 26.80 16.59 -0.67
CA GLY A 19 27.75 17.05 -1.67
C GLY A 19 29.03 17.58 -1.02
N GLN A 20 29.31 18.87 -1.18
CA GLN A 20 30.46 19.56 -0.59
C GLN A 20 30.17 20.19 0.77
N LEU A 21 28.91 20.21 1.21
CA LEU A 21 28.54 20.71 2.53
C LEU A 21 28.76 19.62 3.56
N GLU A 22 29.45 19.93 4.65
CA GLU A 22 29.66 18.98 5.74
C GLU A 22 29.62 19.64 7.12
N ALA A 23 29.21 18.87 8.12
CA ALA A 23 29.33 19.23 9.52
C ALA A 23 29.64 17.99 10.36
N ARG A 24 30.47 18.19 11.40
CA ARG A 24 30.67 17.18 12.44
C ARG A 24 29.49 17.26 13.41
N VAL A 25 28.83 16.12 13.61
CA VAL A 25 27.59 16.02 14.40
C VAL A 25 27.69 14.92 15.43
N GLN A 26 27.01 15.10 16.55
CA GLN A 26 26.80 14.09 17.57
C GLN A 26 25.43 13.46 17.34
N LEU A 27 25.37 12.12 17.31
CA LEU A 27 24.10 11.40 17.34
C LEU A 27 23.75 11.07 18.79
N PHE A 28 22.52 11.38 19.16
CA PHE A 28 21.98 11.10 20.48
C PHE A 28 20.62 10.41 20.36
N PRO A 29 20.41 9.26 21.04
CA PRO A 29 21.42 8.47 21.75
C PRO A 29 22.47 7.88 20.79
N ALA A 30 23.60 7.41 21.32
CA ALA A 30 24.57 6.70 20.49
C ALA A 30 23.92 5.47 19.83
N PRO A 31 24.06 5.30 18.51
CA PRO A 31 23.41 4.23 17.78
C PRO A 31 23.94 2.87 18.24
N GLN A 32 23.01 1.97 18.52
CA GLN A 32 23.35 0.59 18.86
C GLN A 32 23.58 -0.23 17.60
N THR A 33 24.41 -1.26 17.74
CA THR A 33 24.62 -2.24 16.68
C THR A 33 23.36 -3.07 16.49
N ILE A 34 22.89 -3.20 15.25
CA ILE A 34 21.69 -3.99 14.93
C ILE A 34 22.12 -5.33 14.35
N THR A 35 21.74 -6.43 15.00
CA THR A 35 21.90 -7.79 14.48
C THR A 35 20.57 -8.26 13.90
N LEU A 36 20.52 -8.48 12.59
CA LEU A 36 19.35 -9.07 11.93
C LEU A 36 19.55 -10.57 11.75
N GLU A 37 18.84 -11.37 12.56
CA GLU A 37 18.91 -12.83 12.52
C GLU A 37 18.55 -13.40 11.14
N GLU A 38 17.59 -12.80 10.44
CA GLU A 38 17.17 -13.19 9.08
C GLU A 38 18.30 -13.13 8.04
N LEU A 39 19.29 -12.27 8.26
CA LEU A 39 20.39 -12.02 7.32
C LEU A 39 21.75 -12.48 7.86
N ALA A 40 21.80 -13.02 9.09
CA ALA A 40 23.03 -13.31 9.83
C ALA A 40 24.06 -12.17 9.77
N ALA A 41 23.58 -10.93 9.67
CA ALA A 41 24.38 -9.76 9.39
C ALA A 41 24.23 -8.73 10.52
N THR A 42 25.37 -8.11 10.83
CA THR A 42 25.50 -7.09 11.86
C THR A 42 25.72 -5.75 11.20
N TYR A 43 24.84 -4.79 11.50
CA TYR A 43 24.88 -3.44 10.94
C TYR A 43 25.33 -2.45 12.01
N THR A 44 26.37 -1.69 11.69
CA THR A 44 26.88 -0.57 12.49
C THR A 44 26.79 0.70 11.66
N LEU A 45 26.47 1.81 12.33
CA LEU A 45 26.28 3.09 11.64
C LEU A 45 27.65 3.62 11.19
N ALA A 46 27.73 4.09 9.95
CA ALA A 46 28.95 4.61 9.37
C ALA A 46 29.37 5.95 10.02
N ASN A 47 30.67 6.18 10.14
CA ASN A 47 31.21 7.44 10.66
C ASN A 47 30.98 8.64 9.71
N GLN A 48 30.44 8.39 8.51
CA GLN A 48 30.04 9.40 7.54
C GLN A 48 28.61 9.10 7.07
N ILE A 49 27.72 10.06 7.27
CA ILE A 49 26.32 10.00 6.82
C ILE A 49 26.20 10.89 5.61
N HIS A 50 25.74 10.31 4.49
CA HIS A 50 25.59 11.03 3.24
C HIS A 50 24.12 11.29 2.96
N VAL A 51 23.74 12.55 2.77
CA VAL A 51 22.47 12.93 2.17
C VAL A 51 22.54 12.58 0.68
N ILE A 52 21.61 11.74 0.23
CA ILE A 52 21.55 11.23 -1.15
C ILE A 52 20.33 11.76 -1.92
N GLY A 53 19.37 12.39 -1.25
CA GLY A 53 18.20 12.97 -1.89
C GLY A 53 17.24 13.62 -0.89
N PHE A 54 16.17 14.21 -1.42
CA PHE A 54 15.11 14.84 -0.64
C PHE A 54 13.75 14.34 -1.13
N LEU A 55 12.85 14.07 -0.20
CA LEU A 55 11.48 13.61 -0.46
C LEU A 55 10.49 14.46 0.33
N GLN A 56 9.24 14.52 -0.11
CA GLN A 56 8.22 15.21 0.67
C GLN A 56 7.94 14.43 1.96
N GLN A 57 7.80 15.12 3.09
CA GLN A 57 7.55 14.45 4.37
C GLN A 57 6.24 13.62 4.37
N GLN A 58 5.31 13.95 3.47
CA GLN A 58 4.07 13.19 3.27
C GLN A 58 4.31 11.78 2.70
N GLU A 59 5.40 11.59 1.95
CA GLU A 59 5.76 10.32 1.26
C GLU A 59 6.50 9.34 2.19
N LEU A 60 6.99 9.81 3.33
CA LEU A 60 7.87 9.07 4.25
C LEU A 60 7.14 8.37 5.41
N ARG A 61 5.81 8.47 5.49
CA ARG A 61 5.06 8.12 6.71
C ARG A 61 5.20 6.65 7.15
N SER A 62 6.07 6.40 8.12
CA SER A 62 5.89 5.46 9.23
C SER A 62 6.69 5.99 10.44
N SER A 63 6.02 6.22 11.56
CA SER A 63 6.47 7.07 12.68
C SER A 63 7.09 6.30 13.84
N THR A 64 8.18 6.82 14.44
CA THR A 64 8.59 6.52 15.83
C THR A 64 9.41 7.69 16.41
N ASP A 65 9.01 8.16 17.60
CA ASP A 65 9.57 9.31 18.35
C ASP A 65 10.57 8.88 19.45
N GLY A 66 11.53 9.75 19.77
CA GLY A 66 12.37 9.66 20.97
C GLY A 66 13.28 10.89 21.17
N SER A 67 13.38 11.39 22.41
CA SER A 67 14.05 12.65 22.80
C SER A 67 15.10 12.48 23.91
N ALA A 68 16.13 13.33 23.92
CA ALA A 68 16.68 14.11 25.06
C ALA A 68 17.97 14.87 24.65
N THR A 69 18.33 15.93 25.38
CA THR A 69 19.46 16.87 25.14
C THR A 69 19.96 17.42 26.46
N GLU A 70 21.27 17.65 26.66
CA GLU A 70 21.84 18.75 27.47
C GLU A 70 23.23 19.23 26.96
N GLU A 71 23.61 20.42 27.42
CA GLU A 71 24.53 21.49 26.96
C GLU A 71 26.03 21.21 27.31
N ASP A 72 27.10 21.88 26.90
CA ASP A 72 27.43 23.25 26.44
C ASP A 72 28.87 23.21 25.84
N MET A 73 29.32 24.16 24.99
CA MET A 73 30.75 24.54 24.78
C MET A 73 30.91 25.62 23.69
N SER A 74 31.41 26.80 24.09
CA SER A 74 32.03 27.91 23.31
C SER A 74 31.22 28.51 22.15
N ASP A 75 30.83 29.79 22.24
CA ASP A 75 29.93 30.55 21.34
C ASP A 75 30.12 30.27 19.82
N PRO A 76 29.48 29.22 19.28
CA PRO A 76 29.62 28.78 17.89
C PRO A 76 28.60 29.48 16.99
N SER A 77 27.78 30.37 17.57
CA SER A 77 26.62 31.02 16.96
C SER A 77 26.96 31.92 15.76
N LYS A 78 28.25 32.27 15.62
CA LYS A 78 28.75 33.17 14.56
C LYS A 78 29.34 32.43 13.35
N VAL A 79 29.54 31.11 13.46
CA VAL A 79 30.07 30.30 12.36
C VAL A 79 28.89 29.64 11.63
N PRO A 80 28.75 29.84 10.31
CA PRO A 80 27.74 29.16 9.52
C PRO A 80 27.85 27.64 9.71
N ASN A 81 26.75 27.01 10.11
CA ASN A 81 26.72 25.57 10.36
C ASN A 81 25.72 24.89 9.42
N PHE A 82 26.18 23.85 8.73
CA PHE A 82 25.37 23.11 7.76
C PHE A 82 24.10 22.52 8.38
N CYS A 83 24.13 22.06 9.64
CA CYS A 83 22.93 21.52 10.31
C CYS A 83 21.84 22.57 10.50
N VAL A 84 22.21 23.83 10.76
CA VAL A 84 21.26 24.94 10.91
C VAL A 84 20.58 25.24 9.57
N LEU A 85 21.37 25.28 8.49
CA LEU A 85 20.86 25.47 7.13
C LEU A 85 19.92 24.33 6.72
N LEU A 86 20.38 23.08 6.87
CA LEU A 86 19.61 21.89 6.50
C LEU A 86 18.30 21.82 7.28
N HIS A 87 18.34 22.03 8.60
CA HIS A 87 17.14 22.08 9.44
C HIS A 87 16.16 23.14 8.95
N GLY A 88 16.64 24.36 8.68
CA GLY A 88 15.81 25.46 8.19
C GLY A 88 15.13 25.11 6.86
N ALA A 89 15.89 24.57 5.91
CA ALA A 89 15.38 24.18 4.59
C ALA A 89 14.33 23.06 4.69
N LEU A 90 14.61 21.97 5.41
CA LEU A 90 13.67 20.86 5.59
C LEU A 90 12.36 21.30 6.23
N LYS A 91 12.44 22.20 7.23
CA LYS A 91 11.28 22.74 7.92
C LYS A 91 10.42 23.63 7.01
N VAL A 92 11.04 24.53 6.26
CA VAL A 92 10.32 25.49 5.40
C VAL A 92 9.64 24.77 4.24
N GLU A 93 10.35 23.82 3.62
CA GLU A 93 9.87 23.10 2.44
C GLU A 93 8.99 21.88 2.79
N GLY A 94 8.88 21.52 4.06
CA GLY A 94 8.13 20.32 4.50
C GLY A 94 8.72 19.02 3.93
N MET A 95 10.05 18.96 3.81
CA MET A 95 10.78 17.85 3.21
C MET A 95 11.54 17.04 4.26
N ALA A 96 11.93 15.84 3.86
CA ALA A 96 12.88 14.98 4.55
C ALA A 96 14.10 14.72 3.66
N ALA A 97 15.29 14.65 4.26
CA ALA A 97 16.49 14.24 3.54
C ALA A 97 16.70 12.74 3.69
N VAL A 98 16.85 12.01 2.60
CA VAL A 98 17.23 10.60 2.60
C VAL A 98 18.73 10.50 2.82
N VAL A 99 19.14 9.66 3.77
CA VAL A 99 20.54 9.47 4.13
C VAL A 99 20.98 8.02 4.01
N LEU A 100 22.23 7.82 3.59
CA LEU A 100 22.93 6.54 3.66
C LEU A 100 23.62 6.41 5.02
N LEU A 101 23.27 5.36 5.76
CA LEU A 101 23.80 5.05 7.09
C LEU A 101 24.91 3.99 7.05
N GLY A 102 24.98 3.21 5.97
CA GLY A 102 25.93 2.13 5.77
C GLY A 102 25.66 1.41 4.45
N ALA A 103 26.35 0.28 4.21
CA ALA A 103 26.08 -0.55 3.04
C ALA A 103 24.64 -1.08 3.09
N ASP A 104 23.87 -0.82 2.03
CA ASP A 104 22.44 -1.15 1.92
C ASP A 104 21.61 -0.75 3.13
N TRP A 105 21.94 0.40 3.74
CA TRP A 105 21.22 0.88 4.91
C TRP A 105 20.94 2.37 4.83
N TRP A 106 19.66 2.71 4.93
CA TRP A 106 19.15 4.06 4.76
C TRP A 106 18.43 4.56 6.00
N GLY A 107 18.31 5.87 6.07
CA GLY A 107 17.51 6.58 7.06
C GLY A 107 17.01 7.89 6.49
N THR A 108 16.40 8.69 7.33
CA THR A 108 15.90 10.00 6.97
C THR A 108 16.14 11.03 8.04
N LEU A 109 16.54 12.23 7.63
CA LEU A 109 16.62 13.40 8.48
C LEU A 109 15.39 14.27 8.28
N THR A 110 14.75 14.65 9.37
CA THR A 110 13.61 15.57 9.38
C THR A 110 13.84 16.70 10.37
N ALA A 111 13.21 17.84 10.12
CA ALA A 111 13.17 18.92 11.10
C ALA A 111 12.05 18.64 12.12
N SER A 112 12.43 18.31 13.36
CA SER A 112 11.48 18.13 14.45
C SER A 112 11.21 19.44 15.16
N CYS A 113 9.94 19.74 15.39
CA CYS A 113 9.46 20.95 16.06
C CYS A 113 8.33 20.58 17.02
N GLU A 114 8.62 20.45 18.31
CA GLU A 114 7.59 20.15 19.28
C GLU A 114 6.80 21.42 19.63
N ALA A 115 5.48 21.38 19.42
CA ALA A 115 4.61 22.54 19.58
C ALA A 115 4.28 22.89 21.05
N SER A 116 4.37 21.92 21.96
CA SER A 116 4.07 22.12 23.38
C SER A 116 5.31 21.97 24.23
N ARG A 117 5.70 23.07 24.91
CA ARG A 117 6.86 23.26 25.81
C ARG A 117 8.15 23.71 25.10
N GLY A 118 8.23 25.02 24.85
CA GLY A 118 9.49 25.74 24.67
C GLY A 118 10.31 25.36 23.43
N ARG A 119 9.79 25.67 22.22
CA ARG A 119 10.48 25.74 20.91
C ARG A 119 11.87 25.05 20.83
N ARG A 120 11.95 23.74 21.06
CA ARG A 120 13.13 22.96 20.67
C ARG A 120 12.93 22.52 19.23
N SER A 121 13.87 22.91 18.38
CA SER A 121 13.86 22.64 16.95
C SER A 121 15.19 21.97 16.63
N CYS A 122 15.16 20.71 16.20
CA CYS A 122 16.37 19.94 15.95
C CYS A 122 16.21 19.04 14.72
N LEU A 123 17.34 18.55 14.20
CA LEU A 123 17.33 17.48 13.21
C LEU A 123 17.11 16.15 13.93
N LEU A 124 16.13 15.40 13.46
CA LEU A 124 15.84 14.05 13.93
C LEU A 124 16.25 13.04 12.84
N LEU A 125 17.11 12.09 13.20
CA LEU A 125 17.46 10.94 12.37
C LEU A 125 16.52 9.78 12.67
N SER A 126 15.77 9.34 11.67
CA SER A 126 14.98 8.11 11.70
C SER A 126 15.69 7.03 10.89
N VAL A 127 16.02 5.93 11.54
CA VAL A 127 16.76 4.81 10.95
C VAL A 127 15.76 3.80 10.37
N MET A 128 15.95 3.37 9.12
CA MET A 128 15.10 2.35 8.50
C MET A 128 15.66 0.94 8.73
N LYS A 129 14.86 -0.10 8.45
CA LYS A 129 15.37 -1.48 8.42
C LYS A 129 16.44 -1.58 7.32
N PRO A 130 17.62 -2.18 7.58
CA PRO A 130 18.59 -2.50 6.54
C PRO A 130 17.98 -3.30 5.37
N GLY A 131 18.47 -3.03 4.16
CA GLY A 131 18.07 -3.69 2.92
C GLY A 131 17.18 -2.85 2.01
N ALA A 132 17.16 -3.18 0.71
CA ALA A 132 16.47 -2.41 -0.32
C ALA A 132 14.94 -2.33 -0.16
N SER A 133 14.34 -3.23 0.63
CA SER A 133 12.89 -3.25 0.92
C SER A 133 12.50 -2.45 2.17
N ALA A 134 13.38 -1.57 2.66
CA ALA A 134 13.16 -0.76 3.85
C ALA A 134 11.89 0.10 3.77
N ALA A 135 11.61 0.64 2.58
CA ALA A 135 10.44 1.45 2.29
C ALA A 135 9.79 0.98 0.98
N PRO A 136 9.00 -0.10 0.98
CA PRO A 136 8.45 -0.69 -0.25
C PRO A 136 7.62 0.26 -1.11
N TRP A 137 7.02 1.28 -0.48
CA TRP A 137 6.26 2.32 -1.16
C TRP A 137 7.14 3.35 -1.89
N LEU A 138 8.44 3.41 -1.59
CA LEU A 138 9.44 4.18 -2.33
C LEU A 138 10.16 3.32 -3.38
N GLY A 139 9.91 2.01 -3.39
CA GLY A 139 10.65 1.06 -4.22
C GLY A 139 12.06 0.82 -3.70
N ALA A 140 12.94 0.40 -4.60
CA ALA A 140 14.33 0.14 -4.29
C ALA A 140 15.09 1.48 -4.13
N LEU A 141 15.56 1.77 -2.92
CA LEU A 141 16.15 3.08 -2.58
C LEU A 141 17.44 3.40 -3.35
N ASP A 142 18.15 2.37 -3.82
CA ASP A 142 19.31 2.44 -4.70
C ASP A 142 18.98 2.85 -6.15
N GLN A 143 17.71 2.71 -6.55
CA GLN A 143 17.22 3.09 -7.88
C GLN A 143 16.57 4.48 -7.91
N LEU A 144 16.52 5.18 -6.77
CA LEU A 144 16.04 6.55 -6.73
C LEU A 144 17.05 7.47 -7.43
N GLY A 145 16.58 8.13 -8.49
CA GLY A 145 17.35 9.11 -9.24
C GLY A 145 16.85 10.53 -9.02
N PRO A 146 17.63 11.55 -9.46
CA PRO A 146 17.15 12.92 -9.52
C PRO A 146 15.93 13.02 -10.45
N ALA A 147 15.00 13.93 -10.14
CA ALA A 147 13.93 14.25 -11.06
C ALA A 147 14.54 14.89 -12.33
N GLU A 148 14.34 14.28 -13.50
CA GLU A 148 14.78 14.91 -14.76
C GLU A 148 13.90 16.13 -15.07
N GLU A 149 14.54 17.27 -15.32
CA GLU A 149 13.85 18.50 -15.72
C GLU A 149 13.16 18.30 -17.08
N GLY A 150 11.85 18.05 -17.06
CA GLY A 150 11.02 17.96 -18.26
C GLY A 150 10.19 16.69 -18.39
N THR A 151 10.44 15.67 -17.56
CA THR A 151 9.55 14.51 -17.48
C THR A 151 8.62 14.67 -16.28
N THR A 152 7.34 14.97 -16.53
CA THR A 152 6.29 14.72 -15.53
C THR A 152 6.11 13.20 -15.40
N SER A 153 7.02 12.54 -14.68
CA SER A 153 6.83 11.13 -14.33
C SER A 153 5.60 11.04 -13.44
N THR A 154 4.52 10.54 -14.03
CA THR A 154 3.18 10.42 -13.44
C THR A 154 3.06 9.34 -12.38
N GLU A 155 4.16 8.66 -12.05
CA GLU A 155 4.22 7.71 -10.94
C GLU A 155 4.93 8.36 -9.74
N THR A 156 4.23 9.30 -9.13
CA THR A 156 4.57 9.81 -7.80
C THR A 156 4.21 8.75 -6.76
N PHE A 157 5.03 8.64 -5.73
CA PHE A 157 4.84 7.73 -4.61
C PHE A 157 3.40 7.78 -4.05
N PRO A 158 2.86 6.67 -3.51
CA PRO A 158 3.52 5.39 -3.28
C PRO A 158 3.56 4.48 -4.51
N ILE A 159 4.68 3.77 -4.70
CA ILE A 159 4.78 2.66 -5.67
C ILE A 159 3.81 1.56 -5.25
N ARG A 160 2.90 1.23 -6.16
CA ARG A 160 1.87 0.21 -5.91
C ARG A 160 2.50 -1.17 -5.95
N SER A 161 2.14 -2.01 -4.98
CA SER A 161 2.52 -3.42 -5.01
C SER A 161 1.94 -4.11 -6.26
N TRP A 162 2.76 -4.97 -6.90
CA TRP A 162 2.32 -5.79 -8.05
C TRP A 162 1.06 -6.61 -7.75
N ARG A 163 0.91 -7.04 -6.50
CA ARG A 163 -0.29 -7.71 -6.01
C ARG A 163 -1.11 -6.75 -5.17
N SER A 164 -2.36 -6.51 -5.56
CA SER A 164 -3.31 -5.82 -4.69
C SER A 164 -3.61 -6.70 -3.48
N TYR A 165 -3.46 -6.15 -2.28
CA TYR A 165 -4.03 -6.79 -1.10
C TYR A 165 -5.55 -6.78 -1.21
N SER A 166 -6.18 -7.81 -0.66
CA SER A 166 -7.56 -8.27 -0.86
C SER A 166 -8.67 -7.29 -0.42
N SER A 167 -8.39 -6.00 -0.17
CA SER A 167 -9.44 -5.01 0.10
C SER A 167 -10.04 -4.38 -1.17
N SER A 168 -9.27 -4.32 -2.27
CA SER A 168 -9.74 -3.82 -3.57
C SER A 168 -9.90 -4.93 -4.61
N GLY A 169 -9.29 -6.09 -4.36
CA GLY A 169 -9.48 -7.30 -5.14
C GLY A 169 -10.90 -7.84 -4.98
N SER A 170 -11.47 -8.31 -6.07
CA SER A 170 -12.74 -9.06 -6.14
C SER A 170 -12.61 -10.45 -5.47
N ALA A 171 -12.07 -10.51 -4.26
CA ALA A 171 -11.86 -11.71 -3.48
C ALA A 171 -13.19 -12.15 -2.89
N CYS A 172 -13.58 -13.38 -3.20
CA CYS A 172 -14.84 -13.96 -2.76
C CYS A 172 -14.54 -14.83 -1.52
N ALA A 173 -14.83 -14.31 -0.32
CA ALA A 173 -14.53 -14.97 0.94
C ALA A 173 -15.82 -15.44 1.62
N TRP A 174 -16.28 -16.65 1.29
CA TRP A 174 -17.50 -17.26 1.86
C TRP A 174 -17.25 -18.03 3.16
N ALA A 175 -16.31 -17.56 3.98
CA ALA A 175 -16.04 -18.17 5.30
C ALA A 175 -17.20 -17.96 6.29
N ARG A 176 -18.05 -16.94 6.07
CA ARG A 176 -19.23 -16.64 6.90
C ARG A 176 -20.51 -16.67 6.04
N PRO A 177 -21.63 -17.21 6.55
CA PRO A 177 -22.90 -17.29 5.80
C PRO A 177 -23.37 -15.94 5.24
N HIS A 178 -23.20 -14.85 5.99
CA HIS A 178 -23.62 -13.52 5.55
C HIS A 178 -22.88 -13.02 4.30
N ALA A 179 -21.61 -13.40 4.11
CA ALA A 179 -20.82 -13.02 2.94
C ALA A 179 -21.36 -13.69 1.67
N LEU A 180 -21.66 -15.00 1.75
CA LEU A 180 -22.30 -15.75 0.68
C LEU A 180 -23.68 -15.15 0.33
N LEU A 181 -24.50 -14.88 1.34
CA LEU A 181 -25.82 -14.28 1.14
C LEU A 181 -25.73 -12.91 0.46
N ALA A 182 -24.76 -12.08 0.83
CA ALA A 182 -24.57 -10.76 0.22
C ALA A 182 -24.24 -10.84 -1.29
N ASP A 183 -23.39 -11.80 -1.70
CA ASP A 183 -23.06 -12.03 -3.11
C ASP A 183 -24.26 -12.55 -3.91
N VAL A 184 -24.99 -13.55 -3.37
CA VAL A 184 -26.22 -14.05 -4.00
C VAL A 184 -27.26 -12.94 -4.14
N GLN A 185 -27.49 -12.16 -3.08
CA GLN A 185 -28.40 -11.02 -3.10
C GLN A 185 -27.96 -9.94 -4.09
N LYS A 186 -26.65 -9.76 -4.30
CA LYS A 186 -26.13 -8.81 -5.29
C LYS A 186 -26.51 -9.24 -6.72
N VAL A 187 -26.37 -10.52 -7.04
CA VAL A 187 -26.82 -11.09 -8.34
C VAL A 187 -28.33 -10.89 -8.51
N LEU A 188 -29.14 -11.27 -7.52
CA LEU A 188 -30.61 -11.16 -7.60
C LEU A 188 -31.09 -9.70 -7.66
N ARG A 189 -30.39 -8.77 -6.99
CA ARG A 189 -30.67 -7.31 -7.11
C ARG A 189 -30.46 -6.79 -8.52
N HIS A 190 -29.48 -7.31 -9.25
CA HIS A 190 -29.27 -6.94 -10.65
C HIS A 190 -30.27 -7.63 -11.59
N ALA A 191 -30.66 -8.87 -11.30
CA ALA A 191 -31.70 -9.60 -12.04
C ALA A 191 -33.04 -8.86 -12.06
N ARG A 192 -33.46 -8.27 -10.93
CA ARG A 192 -34.70 -7.48 -10.82
C ARG A 192 -34.65 -6.13 -11.52
N LYS A 193 -33.45 -5.67 -11.93
CA LYS A 193 -33.23 -4.37 -12.58
C LYS A 193 -32.88 -4.55 -14.06
N LEU A 194 -33.33 -5.64 -14.67
CA LEU A 194 -33.24 -5.82 -16.11
C LEU A 194 -34.29 -4.95 -16.81
N PRO A 195 -33.95 -4.35 -17.98
CA PRO A 195 -32.71 -4.53 -18.75
C PRO A 195 -31.53 -3.63 -18.31
N ASP A 196 -31.73 -2.62 -17.48
CA ASP A 196 -30.73 -1.59 -17.13
C ASP A 196 -29.42 -2.14 -16.57
N LYS A 197 -29.49 -3.24 -15.82
CA LYS A 197 -28.33 -3.85 -15.13
C LYS A 197 -27.85 -5.16 -15.75
N THR A 198 -28.15 -5.42 -17.03
CA THR A 198 -27.72 -6.63 -17.74
C THR A 198 -26.21 -6.89 -17.60
N GLN A 199 -25.37 -5.91 -17.92
CA GLN A 199 -23.91 -6.06 -17.81
C GLN A 199 -23.42 -6.34 -16.37
N HIS A 200 -24.10 -5.75 -15.38
CA HIS A 200 -23.76 -5.96 -13.97
C HIS A 200 -24.19 -7.35 -13.51
N LEU A 201 -25.36 -7.82 -13.93
CA LEU A 201 -25.83 -9.17 -13.65
C LEU A 201 -24.81 -10.21 -14.12
N PHE A 202 -24.40 -10.18 -15.39
CA PHE A 202 -23.46 -11.17 -15.94
C PHE A 202 -22.06 -11.05 -15.33
N LYS A 203 -21.58 -9.84 -15.03
CA LYS A 203 -20.30 -9.64 -14.33
C LYS A 203 -20.30 -10.28 -12.95
N GLU A 204 -21.36 -10.04 -12.17
CA GLU A 204 -21.51 -10.55 -10.81
C GLU A 204 -21.78 -12.05 -10.79
N LEU A 205 -22.60 -12.55 -11.73
CA LEU A 205 -22.88 -13.96 -11.92
C LEU A 205 -21.61 -14.74 -12.26
N ASN A 206 -20.79 -14.24 -13.19
CA ASN A 206 -19.50 -14.87 -13.52
C ASN A 206 -18.50 -14.81 -12.37
N ARG A 207 -18.49 -13.73 -11.55
CA ARG A 207 -17.65 -13.69 -10.34
C ARG A 207 -18.08 -14.80 -9.39
N LEU A 208 -19.36 -14.85 -9.05
CA LEU A 208 -19.92 -15.84 -8.13
C LEU A 208 -19.64 -17.25 -8.67
N ARG A 209 -19.89 -17.49 -9.96
CA ARG A 209 -19.67 -18.79 -10.60
C ARG A 209 -18.23 -19.26 -10.47
N ARG A 210 -17.24 -18.40 -10.79
CA ARG A 210 -15.82 -18.74 -10.65
C ARG A 210 -15.45 -19.06 -9.20
N ALA A 211 -16.01 -18.34 -8.23
CA ALA A 211 -15.80 -18.61 -6.81
C ALA A 211 -16.39 -19.97 -6.40
N ALA A 212 -17.63 -20.27 -6.81
CA ALA A 212 -18.28 -21.54 -6.53
C ALA A 212 -17.52 -22.73 -7.13
N ILE A 213 -17.06 -22.62 -8.38
CA ILE A 213 -16.24 -23.67 -9.03
C ILE A 213 -14.92 -23.87 -8.27
N SER A 214 -14.23 -22.77 -7.92
CA SER A 214 -12.94 -22.84 -7.21
C SER A 214 -13.05 -23.47 -5.82
N LEU A 215 -14.23 -23.35 -5.18
CA LEU A 215 -14.52 -23.95 -3.88
C LEU A 215 -15.16 -25.34 -3.97
N GLY A 216 -15.45 -25.84 -5.17
CA GLY A 216 -16.18 -27.10 -5.37
C GLY A 216 -17.65 -27.04 -4.92
N PHE A 217 -18.24 -25.84 -4.81
CA PHE A 217 -19.60 -25.64 -4.31
C PHE A 217 -20.63 -25.64 -5.45
N SER A 218 -20.78 -26.76 -6.15
CA SER A 218 -21.69 -26.92 -7.30
C SER A 218 -23.17 -26.70 -6.95
N GLU A 219 -23.60 -27.14 -5.77
CA GLU A 219 -24.99 -27.00 -5.30
C GLU A 219 -25.45 -25.54 -5.24
N LEU A 220 -24.52 -24.61 -4.99
CA LEU A 220 -24.82 -23.18 -5.02
C LEU A 220 -25.21 -22.71 -6.43
N LEU A 221 -24.57 -23.23 -7.48
CA LEU A 221 -24.91 -22.89 -8.86
C LEU A 221 -26.32 -23.35 -9.20
N THR A 222 -26.67 -24.57 -8.80
CA THR A 222 -28.04 -25.12 -8.92
C THR A 222 -29.04 -24.24 -8.18
N ALA A 223 -28.75 -23.87 -6.94
CA ALA A 223 -29.63 -23.03 -6.12
C ALA A 223 -29.84 -21.64 -6.73
N ILE A 224 -28.81 -21.04 -7.32
CA ILE A 224 -28.90 -19.74 -8.00
C ILE A 224 -29.67 -19.85 -9.30
N GLY A 225 -29.48 -20.93 -10.09
CA GLY A 225 -30.31 -21.22 -11.26
C GLY A 225 -31.79 -21.27 -10.89
N ASN A 226 -32.14 -22.01 -9.83
CA ASN A 226 -33.52 -22.08 -9.30
C ASN A 226 -34.04 -20.73 -8.80
N ALA A 227 -33.17 -19.85 -8.31
CA ALA A 227 -33.56 -18.50 -7.87
C ALA A 227 -33.82 -17.58 -9.06
N LEU A 228 -32.99 -17.64 -10.11
CA LEU A 228 -33.18 -16.85 -11.33
C LEU A 228 -34.45 -17.24 -12.08
N GLU A 229 -34.81 -18.53 -12.12
CA GLU A 229 -36.10 -18.97 -12.67
C GLU A 229 -37.28 -18.42 -11.90
N ARG A 230 -37.21 -18.42 -10.56
CA ARG A 230 -38.25 -17.82 -9.72
C ARG A 230 -38.40 -16.33 -9.99
N GLU A 231 -37.29 -15.60 -10.13
CA GLU A 231 -37.32 -14.19 -10.55
C GLU A 231 -37.90 -14.01 -11.95
N CYS A 232 -37.64 -14.94 -12.88
CA CYS A 232 -38.24 -14.92 -14.22
C CYS A 232 -39.76 -15.08 -14.17
N THR A 233 -40.27 -15.98 -13.33
CA THR A 233 -41.73 -16.17 -13.13
C THR A 233 -42.39 -15.02 -12.36
N ALA A 234 -41.62 -14.29 -11.56
CA ALA A 234 -42.09 -13.17 -10.75
C ALA A 234 -42.01 -11.81 -11.47
N LEU A 235 -41.62 -11.79 -12.75
CA LEU A 235 -41.56 -10.57 -13.54
C LEU A 235 -42.97 -9.93 -13.68
N PRO A 236 -43.09 -8.60 -13.58
CA PRO A 236 -44.34 -7.91 -13.86
C PRO A 236 -44.84 -8.20 -15.29
N PRO A 237 -46.15 -8.22 -15.54
CA PRO A 237 -46.71 -8.41 -16.89
C PRO A 237 -46.34 -7.26 -17.85
N THR A 238 -45.89 -6.13 -17.32
CA THR A 238 -45.40 -4.97 -18.09
C THR A 238 -43.90 -5.05 -18.43
N ALA A 239 -43.19 -6.08 -17.97
CA ALA A 239 -41.77 -6.23 -18.21
C ALA A 239 -41.48 -6.62 -19.68
N PRO A 240 -40.39 -6.11 -20.29
CA PRO A 240 -39.96 -6.53 -21.62
C PRO A 240 -39.70 -8.04 -21.70
N ALA A 241 -40.08 -8.67 -22.83
CA ALA A 241 -39.84 -10.09 -23.06
C ALA A 241 -38.35 -10.46 -22.96
N ASP A 242 -37.46 -9.57 -23.39
CA ASP A 242 -36.01 -9.72 -23.28
C ASP A 242 -35.54 -9.98 -21.85
N CYS A 243 -36.20 -9.42 -20.82
CA CYS A 243 -35.84 -9.66 -19.42
C CYS A 243 -36.01 -11.14 -19.04
N ALA A 244 -37.13 -11.75 -19.45
CA ALA A 244 -37.38 -13.16 -19.22
C ALA A 244 -36.36 -14.05 -19.96
N LEU A 245 -36.03 -13.70 -21.22
CA LEU A 245 -35.04 -14.41 -22.01
C LEU A 245 -33.64 -14.39 -21.37
N GLN A 246 -33.20 -13.23 -20.87
CA GLN A 246 -31.90 -13.11 -20.22
C GLN A 246 -31.82 -13.92 -18.91
N LEU A 247 -32.90 -13.93 -18.11
CA LEU A 247 -32.95 -14.71 -16.87
C LEU A 247 -32.99 -16.21 -17.13
N ALA A 248 -33.80 -16.65 -18.09
CA ALA A 248 -33.87 -18.05 -18.51
C ALA A 248 -32.52 -18.54 -19.06
N HIS A 249 -31.87 -17.73 -19.90
CA HIS A 249 -30.52 -18.00 -20.41
C HIS A 249 -29.50 -18.16 -19.29
N ALA A 250 -29.45 -17.20 -18.36
CA ALA A 250 -28.54 -17.26 -17.22
C ALA A 250 -28.79 -18.49 -16.33
N ALA A 251 -30.05 -18.85 -16.07
CA ALA A 251 -30.42 -20.02 -15.28
C ALA A 251 -30.02 -21.34 -15.97
N ASN A 252 -30.29 -21.47 -17.27
CA ASN A 252 -29.94 -22.65 -18.05
C ASN A 252 -28.43 -22.86 -18.14
N ALA A 253 -27.68 -21.77 -18.33
CA ALA A 253 -26.22 -21.85 -18.42
C ALA A 253 -25.53 -22.21 -17.08
N LEU A 254 -26.20 -21.99 -15.94
CA LEU A 254 -25.73 -22.49 -14.64
C LEU A 254 -25.99 -23.98 -14.42
N ARG A 255 -26.87 -24.59 -15.22
CA ARG A 255 -27.25 -26.01 -15.12
C ARG A 255 -26.66 -26.88 -16.21
N ASP A 256 -26.21 -26.27 -17.32
CA ASP A 256 -25.60 -27.01 -18.41
C ASP A 256 -24.29 -27.68 -17.93
N PRO A 257 -24.24 -29.02 -17.84
CA PRO A 257 -23.07 -29.73 -17.32
C PRO A 257 -21.82 -29.51 -18.16
N ARG A 258 -21.96 -29.07 -19.42
CA ARG A 258 -20.82 -28.81 -20.33
C ARG A 258 -20.11 -27.49 -20.03
N THR A 259 -20.84 -26.51 -19.48
CA THR A 259 -20.35 -25.13 -19.36
C THR A 259 -20.41 -24.58 -17.93
N ALA A 260 -21.26 -25.14 -17.06
CA ALA A 260 -21.48 -24.68 -15.69
C ALA A 260 -20.24 -24.81 -14.80
N LEU A 261 -19.45 -25.87 -14.99
CA LEU A 261 -18.24 -26.17 -14.20
C LEU A 261 -16.94 -25.77 -14.90
N ASP A 262 -17.00 -25.29 -16.15
CA ASP A 262 -15.83 -24.77 -16.85
C ASP A 262 -15.50 -23.36 -16.36
N ILE A 263 -14.39 -23.24 -15.62
CA ILE A 263 -13.89 -21.98 -15.06
C ILE A 263 -13.46 -20.96 -16.14
N LYS A 264 -13.08 -21.45 -17.34
CA LYS A 264 -12.65 -20.59 -18.46
C LYS A 264 -13.83 -20.03 -19.23
N HIS A 265 -14.96 -20.73 -19.20
CA HIS A 265 -16.18 -20.24 -19.82
C HIS A 265 -16.61 -18.92 -19.16
N VAL A 266 -17.21 -18.02 -19.93
CA VAL A 266 -17.74 -16.74 -19.44
C VAL A 266 -19.14 -16.58 -19.99
N LEU A 267 -20.12 -16.49 -19.09
CA LEU A 267 -21.51 -16.27 -19.46
C LEU A 267 -21.67 -14.86 -20.03
N THR A 268 -22.16 -14.77 -21.27
CA THR A 268 -22.46 -13.51 -21.95
C THR A 268 -23.97 -13.31 -22.09
N PRO A 269 -24.45 -12.06 -22.07
CA PRO A 269 -25.86 -11.77 -22.34
C PRO A 269 -26.25 -12.19 -23.76
N LEU A 270 -27.53 -12.51 -23.97
CA LEU A 270 -28.08 -12.68 -25.32
C LEU A 270 -28.03 -11.33 -26.04
N GLY A 271 -27.62 -11.31 -27.31
CA GLY A 271 -27.70 -10.11 -28.14
C GLY A 271 -29.16 -9.75 -28.42
N HIS A 272 -29.49 -8.45 -28.51
CA HIS A 272 -30.81 -8.02 -28.96
C HIS A 272 -31.03 -8.50 -30.40
N GLY A 273 -31.84 -9.56 -30.59
CA GLY A 273 -32.27 -10.01 -31.91
C GLY A 273 -32.02 -11.46 -32.32
N THR A 274 -31.91 -12.43 -31.40
CA THR A 274 -32.00 -13.85 -31.80
C THR A 274 -33.46 -14.30 -31.89
N PRO A 275 -34.01 -14.61 -33.08
CA PRO A 275 -35.33 -15.22 -33.20
C PRO A 275 -35.29 -16.64 -32.64
N MET A 276 -36.35 -17.00 -31.90
CA MET A 276 -36.61 -18.35 -31.43
C MET A 276 -36.73 -19.30 -32.65
N THR A 277 -35.84 -20.28 -32.76
CA THR A 277 -36.13 -21.48 -33.57
C THR A 277 -36.96 -22.42 -32.72
N HIS A 278 -38.20 -22.65 -33.17
CA HIS A 278 -39.14 -23.66 -32.67
C HIS A 278 -38.58 -25.08 -32.74
#